data_AF-A0A3D0SDL5-F1
#
_entry.id   AF-A0A3D0SDL5-F1
#
_cell.length_a   1.000
_cell.length_b   1.000
_cell.length_c   1.000
_cell.angle_alpha   90.00
_cell.angle_beta   90.00
_cell.angle_gamma   90.00
#
_symmetry.space_group_name_H-M   'P 1'
#
loop_
_entity.id
_entity.type
_entity.pdbx_description
1 polymer ?
#
loop_
_entity_poly.entity_id
_entity_poly.type
_entity_poly.pdbx_seq_one_letter_code
_entity_poly.pdbx_strand_id
1 'polypeptide(L)' 'MIAYTIVGTNNIEKAAAFYDELLSLAGAQRAIDAPRMIAWGNNPAAPMFAIA' A
#
# COMPACT_ATOMS: atom_id res chain seq x y z
N MET A 1 13.87 -8.49 -9.68
CA MET A 1 12.73 -8.80 -8.81
C MET A 1 12.46 -7.55 -7.97
N ILE A 2 11.25 -6.99 -7.98
CA ILE A 2 10.92 -5.77 -7.22
C ILE A 2 10.46 -6.21 -5.82
N ALA A 3 11.07 -5.67 -4.77
CA ALA A 3 10.67 -5.97 -3.39
C ALA A 3 9.42 -5.17 -2.98
N TYR A 4 9.41 -3.88 -3.32
CA TYR A 4 8.28 -2.99 -3.10
C TYR A 4 8.40 -1.73 -3.96
N THR A 5 7.31 -1.01 -4.13
CA THR A 5 7.29 0.34 -4.72
C THR A 5 6.71 1.31 -3.71
N ILE A 6 7.29 2.52 -3.62
CA ILE A 6 6.78 3.59 -2.74
C ILE A 6 6.35 4.78 -3.60
N VAL A 7 5.14 5.28 -3.37
CA VAL A 7 4.62 6.50 -3.97
C VAL A 7 4.49 7.58 -2.90
N GLY A 8 5.17 8.71 -3.11
CA GLY A 8 5.05 9.87 -2.24
C GLY A 8 3.68 10.53 -2.32
N THR A 9 3.07 10.86 -1.18
CA THR A 9 1.81 11.61 -1.11
C THR A 9 1.88 12.76 -0.12
N ASN A 10 1.26 13.88 -0.47
CA ASN A 10 1.11 15.02 0.45
C ASN A 10 0.00 14.79 1.50
N ASN A 11 -0.87 13.79 1.28
CA ASN A 11 -1.96 13.46 2.18
C ASN A 11 -2.12 11.94 2.25
N ILE A 12 -1.59 11.34 3.32
CA ILE A 12 -1.59 9.89 3.53
C ILE A 12 -3.01 9.37 3.72
N GLU A 13 -3.85 10.06 4.50
CA GLU A 13 -5.23 9.60 4.77
C GLU A 13 -6.06 9.49 3.50
N LYS A 14 -5.98 10.51 2.63
CA LYS A 14 -6.69 10.53 1.35
C LYS A 14 -6.17 9.45 0.40
N ALA A 15 -4.85 9.29 0.31
CA ALA A 15 -4.24 8.27 -0.52
C ALA A 15 -4.56 6.86 0.00
N ALA A 16 -4.55 6.66 1.32
CA ALA A 16 -4.88 5.40 1.96
C ALA A 16 -6.32 4.97 1.65
N ALA A 17 -7.28 5.87 1.78
CA ALA A 17 -8.68 5.57 1.43
C ALA A 17 -8.84 5.14 -0.04
N PHE A 18 -8.16 5.83 -0.96
CA PHE A 18 -8.17 5.48 -2.39
C PHE A 18 -7.52 4.12 -2.66
N TYR A 19 -6.32 3.88 -2.12
CA TYR A 19 -5.58 2.65 -2.35
C TYR A 19 -6.15 1.45 -1.60
N ASP A 20 -6.79 1.65 -0.45
CA ASP A 20 -7.57 0.59 0.21
C ASP A 20 -8.68 0.08 -0.70
N GLU A 21 -9.49 0.98 -1.27
CA GLU A 21 -10.59 0.59 -2.14
C GLU A 21 -10.03 -0.08 -3.41
N LEU A 22 -9.05 0.54 -4.07
CA LEU A 22 -8.46 0.02 -5.29
C LEU A 22 -7.80 -1.35 -5.10
N LEU A 23 -6.97 -1.50 -4.07
CA LEU A 23 -6.17 -2.70 -3.86
C LEU A 23 -6.99 -3.83 -3.21
N SER A 24 -8.10 -3.51 -2.53
CA SER A 24 -9.06 -4.52 -2.08
C SER A 24 -9.68 -5.31 -3.23
N LEU A 25 -9.89 -4.68 -4.40
CA LEU A 25 -10.37 -5.35 -5.62
C LEU A 25 -9.37 -6.40 -6.13
N ALA A 26 -8.07 -6.22 -5.83
CA ALA A 26 -6.99 -7.16 -6.15
C ALA A 26 -6.68 -8.14 -5.00
N GLY A 27 -7.48 -8.12 -3.93
CA GLY A 27 -7.29 -8.97 -2.75
C GLY A 27 -6.08 -8.58 -1.88
N ALA A 28 -5.52 -7.39 -2.07
CA ALA A 28 -4.44 -6.90 -1.23
C ALA A 28 -5.01 -6.17 0.00
N GLN A 29 -4.33 -6.33 1.13
CA GLN A 29 -4.70 -5.73 2.40
C GLN A 29 -3.52 -4.97 2.98
N ARG A 30 -3.78 -4.05 3.91
CA ARG A 30 -2.72 -3.32 4.62
C ARG A 30 -1.85 -4.33 5.39
N ALA A 31 -0.63 -4.53 4.90
CA ALA A 31 0.39 -5.35 5.53
C ALA A 31 1.22 -4.54 6.53
N ILE A 32 1.38 -3.24 6.27
CA ILE A 32 2.06 -2.28 7.15
C ILE A 32 1.17 -1.06 7.28
N ASP A 33 0.88 -0.67 8.52
CA ASP A 33 0.16 0.56 8.85
C ASP A 33 0.99 1.34 9.87
N ALA A 34 1.71 2.34 9.38
CA ALA A 34 2.58 3.20 10.17
C ALA A 34 2.17 4.67 9.97
N PRO A 35 2.45 5.56 10.95
CA PRO A 35 1.99 6.95 10.91
C PRO A 35 2.46 7.77 9.69
N ARG A 36 3.54 7.33 9.04
CA ARG A 36 4.12 7.98 7.85
C ARG A 36 4.16 7.07 6.62
N MET A 37 3.64 5.86 6.70
CA MET A 37 3.72 4.91 5.60
C MET A 37 2.68 3.82 5.74
N ILE A 38 1.96 3.55 4.66
CA ILE A 38 1.02 2.43 4.58
C ILE A 38 1.45 1.56 3.41
N ALA A 39 1.52 0.25 3.63
CA ALA A 39 1.85 -0.71 2.59
C ALA A 39 0.79 -1.80 2.48
N TRP A 40 0.48 -2.18 1.26
CA TRP A 40 -0.45 -3.24 0.91
C TRP A 40 0.29 -4.42 0.28
N GLY A 41 -0.20 -5.61 0.59
CA GLY A 41 0.27 -6.86 -0.01
C GLY A 41 -0.87 -7.86 -0.12
N ASN A 42 -0.80 -8.72 -1.14
CA ASN A 42 -1.72 -9.86 -1.33
C ASN A 42 -1.04 -11.22 -1.18
N ASN A 43 0.29 -11.28 -1.25
CA ASN A 43 1.08 -12.51 -1.13
C ASN A 43 2.48 -12.17 -0.60
N PRO A 44 3.02 -12.94 0.38
CA PRO A 44 4.38 -12.76 0.88
C PRO A 44 5.50 -12.83 -0.18
N ALA A 45 5.25 -13.54 -1.29
CA ALA A 45 6.19 -13.67 -2.40
C ALA A 45 5.99 -12.60 -3.51
N ALA A 46 4.95 -11.77 -3.41
CA ALA A 46 4.64 -10.71 -4.36
C ALA A 46 5.21 -9.35 -3.90
N PRO A 47 5.50 -8.44 -4.83
CA PRO A 47 5.93 -7.08 -4.49
C PRO A 47 4.83 -6.34 -3.70
N MET A 48 5.26 -5.61 -2.67
CA MET A 48 4.36 -4.73 -1.91
C MET A 48 4.23 -3.35 -2.55
N PHE A 49 3.06 -2.74 -2.41
CA PHE A 49 2.84 -1.35 -2.78
C PHE A 49 2.74 -0.50 -1.52
N ALA A 50 3.47 0.62 -1.45
CA ALA A 50 3.46 1.50 -0.31
C ALA A 50 3.22 2.96 -0.71
N ILE A 51 2.63 3.72 0.20
CA ILE A 51 2.58 5.18 0.17
C ILE A 51 3.33 5.74 1.38
N ALA A 52 3.99 6.88 1.19
CA ALA A 52 4.69 7.61 2.25
C ALA A 52 4.57 9.13 2.07
#